data_AF-D7FIU2-F1
#
_entry.id   AF-D7FIU2-F1
#
_cell.length_a   1.000
_cell.length_b   1.000
_cell.length_c   1.000
_cell.angle_alpha   90.00
_cell.angle_beta   90.00
_cell.angle_gamma   90.00
#
_symmetry.space_group_name_H-M   'P 1'
#
loop_
_entity.id
_entity.type
_entity.pdbx_description
1 polymer ?
#
loop_
_entity_poly.entity_id
_entity_poly.type
_entity_poly.pdbx_seq_one_letter_code
_entity_poly.pdbx_strand_id
1 'polypeptide(L)'
;MSTTPATDRKPGGGFGKDLANVLFCGLLAQGVAYPLGLDAAAALAMGIQILAWVPSALAQNETFYDFTGMLTFMAVTTFSTLGFLLRFFDGEMAAMFGEGSSPAMEHPLSIATAAPRHLVATALVLTWTTRLGTFLFARIRRDGHDSRFNGVRDRPLKFLVFWFVQGIWVFFTSLPMLVLHKVDPRGT
;
A
#
# COMPACT_ATOMS: atom_id res chain seq x y z
N MET A 1 -22.79 44.32 -18.77
CA MET A 1 -22.02 44.25 -17.51
C MET A 1 -22.37 42.91 -16.86
N SER A 2 -21.56 41.88 -17.12
CA SER A 2 -21.84 40.50 -16.69
C SER A 2 -21.25 40.28 -15.30
N THR A 3 -22.10 40.22 -14.27
CA THR A 3 -21.70 39.82 -12.92
C THR A 3 -21.48 38.31 -12.92
N THR A 4 -20.23 37.88 -12.88
CA THR A 4 -19.86 36.48 -12.61
C THR A 4 -20.47 36.06 -11.26
N PRO A 5 -21.17 34.92 -11.15
CA PRO A 5 -21.70 34.48 -9.87
C PRO A 5 -20.53 34.12 -8.95
N ALA A 6 -20.62 34.57 -7.69
CA ALA A 6 -19.70 34.18 -6.65
C ALA A 6 -19.66 32.64 -6.58
N THR A 7 -18.48 32.07 -6.83
CA THR A 7 -18.26 30.64 -6.65
C THR A 7 -18.48 30.30 -5.18
N ASP A 8 -19.54 29.55 -4.92
CA ASP A 8 -19.88 29.01 -3.61
C ASP A 8 -18.70 28.16 -3.11
N ARG A 9 -17.85 28.75 -2.28
CA ARG A 9 -16.78 28.02 -1.61
C ARG A 9 -17.44 27.09 -0.63
N LYS A 10 -17.58 25.80 -1.00
CA LYS A 10 -18.01 24.75 -0.06
C LYS A 10 -17.26 24.95 1.26
N PRO A 11 -17.96 25.03 2.41
CA PRO A 11 -17.30 25.22 3.70
C PRO A 11 -16.32 24.07 3.89
N GLY A 12 -15.03 24.38 3.77
CA GLY A 12 -13.97 23.40 3.95
C GLY A 12 -14.07 22.86 5.37
N GLY A 13 -13.97 21.54 5.52
CA GLY A 13 -13.98 20.88 6.83
C GLY A 13 -13.09 21.60 7.83
N GLY A 14 -13.59 21.80 9.04
CA GLY A 14 -12.80 22.37 10.13
C GLY A 14 -11.73 21.37 10.59
N PHE A 15 -10.68 21.88 11.23
CA PHE A 15 -9.56 21.10 11.78
C PHE A 15 -10.01 19.80 12.47
N GLY A 16 -11.03 19.87 13.34
CA GLY A 16 -11.52 18.71 14.08
C GLY A 16 -12.09 17.61 13.19
N LYS A 17 -12.77 17.97 12.09
CA LYS A 17 -13.29 17.02 11.11
C LYS A 17 -12.16 16.35 10.33
N ASP A 18 -11.16 17.12 9.92
CA ASP A 18 -10.02 16.59 9.17
C ASP A 18 -9.17 15.65 10.05
N LEU A 19 -8.93 16.02 11.31
CA LEU A 19 -8.28 15.14 12.27
C LEU A 19 -9.07 13.85 12.51
N ALA A 20 -10.40 13.95 12.71
CA ALA A 20 -11.26 12.79 12.88
C ALA A 20 -11.19 11.85 11.65
N ASN A 21 -11.13 12.40 10.43
CA ASN A 21 -10.96 11.61 9.22
C ASN A 21 -9.61 10.86 9.20
N VAL A 22 -8.50 11.52 9.56
CA VAL A 22 -7.17 10.88 9.63
C VAL A 22 -7.17 9.74 10.65
N LEU A 23 -7.76 9.96 11.83
CA LEU A 23 -7.85 8.94 12.88
C LEU A 23 -8.75 7.78 12.45
N PHE A 24 -9.92 8.09 11.88
CA PHE A 24 -10.82 7.09 11.31
C PHE A 24 -10.10 6.23 10.27
N CYS A 25 -9.31 6.88 9.42
CA CYS A 25 -8.55 6.20 8.38
C CYS A 25 -7.54 5.18 8.96
N GLY A 26 -6.76 5.61 9.96
CA GLY A 26 -5.81 4.74 10.64
C GLY A 26 -6.48 3.61 11.41
N LEU A 27 -7.55 3.91 12.14
CA LEU A 27 -8.32 2.92 12.90
C LEU A 27 -9.00 1.90 11.99
N LEU A 28 -9.50 2.32 10.83
CA LEU A 28 -10.11 1.42 9.86
C LEU A 28 -9.08 0.44 9.29
N ALA A 29 -7.90 0.94 8.89
CA ALA A 29 -6.81 0.08 8.42
C ALA A 29 -6.38 -0.91 9.51
N GLN A 30 -6.21 -0.43 10.75
CA GLN A 30 -5.82 -1.27 11.88
C GLN A 30 -6.90 -2.28 12.29
N GLY A 31 -8.18 -1.90 12.23
CA GLY A 31 -9.31 -2.78 12.56
C GLY A 31 -9.46 -3.95 11.60
N VAL A 32 -9.07 -3.78 10.34
CA VAL A 32 -8.99 -4.87 9.35
C VAL A 32 -7.68 -5.64 9.48
N ALA A 33 -6.57 -4.96 9.77
CA ALA A 33 -5.26 -5.58 9.90
C ALA A 33 -5.16 -6.54 11.08
N TYR A 34 -5.68 -6.15 12.25
CA TYR A 34 -5.58 -6.91 13.50
C TYR A 34 -6.12 -8.34 13.41
N PRO A 35 -7.38 -8.60 12.99
CA PRO A 35 -7.89 -9.97 12.89
C PRO A 35 -7.18 -10.81 11.82
N LEU A 36 -6.53 -10.15 10.85
CA LEU A 36 -5.77 -10.80 9.78
C LEU A 36 -4.27 -10.91 10.11
N GLY A 37 -3.80 -10.35 11.25
CA GLY A 37 -2.40 -10.19 11.64
C GLY A 37 -1.55 -9.40 10.64
N LEU A 38 -2.15 -8.46 9.91
CA LEU A 38 -1.50 -7.67 8.85
C LEU A 38 -0.95 -6.33 9.35
N ASP A 39 -0.67 -6.22 10.65
CA ASP A 39 -0.30 -4.96 11.33
C ASP A 39 0.93 -4.31 10.68
N ALA A 40 1.94 -5.10 10.32
CA ALA A 40 3.14 -4.61 9.64
C ALA A 40 2.83 -4.04 8.25
N ALA A 41 1.90 -4.64 7.50
CA ALA A 41 1.50 -4.17 6.18
C ALA A 41 0.68 -2.87 6.27
N ALA A 42 -0.24 -2.79 7.23
CA ALA A 42 -1.00 -1.56 7.51
C ALA A 42 -0.08 -0.43 7.98
N ALA A 43 0.84 -0.70 8.92
CA ALA A 43 1.82 0.27 9.40
C ALA A 43 2.73 0.77 8.27
N LEU A 44 3.19 -0.13 7.38
CA LEU A 44 3.99 0.24 6.22
C LEU A 44 3.18 1.11 5.24
N ALA A 45 1.94 0.69 4.92
CA ALA A 45 1.07 1.44 4.00
C ALA A 45 0.81 2.86 4.52
N MET A 46 0.45 3.01 5.79
CA MET A 46 0.16 4.32 6.40
C MET A 46 1.43 5.14 6.65
N GLY A 47 2.52 4.49 7.06
CA GLY A 47 3.81 5.12 7.32
C GLY A 47 4.41 5.76 6.07
N ILE A 48 4.32 5.08 4.91
CA ILE A 48 4.75 5.67 3.63
C ILE A 48 3.94 6.93 3.31
N GLN A 49 2.63 6.96 3.60
CA GLN A 49 1.82 8.16 3.37
C GLN A 49 2.22 9.33 4.25
N ILE A 50 2.56 9.08 5.52
CA ILE A 50 3.08 10.13 6.42
C ILE A 50 4.41 10.66 5.88
N LEU A 51 5.33 9.76 5.52
CA LEU A 51 6.65 10.13 5.00
C LEU A 51 6.56 10.91 3.69
N ALA A 52 5.65 10.52 2.79
CA ALA A 52 5.46 11.18 1.50
C ALA A 52 4.65 12.48 1.60
N TRP A 53 3.77 12.59 2.59
CA TRP A 53 3.04 13.82 2.87
C TRP A 53 3.98 14.94 3.31
N VAL A 54 5.02 14.67 4.11
CA VAL A 54 5.97 15.70 4.58
C VAL A 54 6.58 16.52 3.44
N PRO A 55 7.31 15.94 2.46
CA PRO A 55 7.88 16.70 1.36
C PRO A 55 6.80 17.32 0.46
N SER A 56 5.66 16.65 0.29
CA SER A 56 4.56 17.16 -0.56
C SER A 56 3.82 18.34 0.07
N ALA A 57 3.73 18.38 1.40
CA ALA A 57 3.17 19.51 2.14
C ALA A 57 4.14 20.70 2.11
N LEU A 58 5.45 20.44 2.16
CA LEU A 58 6.48 21.49 2.07
C LEU A 58 6.57 22.07 0.65
N ALA A 59 6.54 21.22 -0.38
CA ALA A 59 6.72 21.64 -1.76
C ALA A 59 5.39 21.93 -2.50
N GLN A 60 4.24 21.79 -1.82
CA GLN A 60 2.90 22.15 -2.32
C GLN A 60 2.56 21.58 -3.70
N ASN A 61 3.12 20.41 -4.00
CA ASN A 61 3.11 19.76 -5.31
C ASN A 61 2.41 18.40 -5.24
N GLU A 62 1.46 18.22 -6.16
CA GLU A 62 0.59 17.05 -6.25
C GLU A 62 1.17 15.92 -7.10
N THR A 63 2.26 16.18 -7.84
CA THR A 63 2.96 15.20 -8.67
C THR A 63 3.38 13.96 -7.89
N PHE A 64 3.69 14.11 -6.61
CA PHE A 64 4.11 13.01 -5.75
C PHE A 64 2.94 12.13 -5.30
N TYR A 65 1.71 12.63 -5.28
CA TYR A 65 0.57 11.91 -4.71
C TYR A 65 0.30 10.57 -5.43
N ASP A 66 -0.02 10.58 -6.71
CA ASP A 66 -0.31 9.33 -7.45
C ASP A 66 0.94 8.42 -7.58
N PHE A 67 2.16 8.98 -7.65
CA PHE A 67 3.41 8.19 -7.67
C PHE A 67 3.62 7.44 -6.34
N THR A 68 3.33 8.09 -5.22
CA THR A 68 3.43 7.47 -3.90
C THR A 68 2.41 6.36 -3.70
N GLY A 69 1.23 6.45 -4.33
CA GLY A 69 0.25 5.38 -4.30
C GLY A 69 0.79 4.09 -4.94
N MET A 70 1.44 4.21 -6.10
CA MET A 70 2.12 3.09 -6.76
C MET A 70 3.26 2.54 -5.89
N LEU A 71 4.14 3.41 -5.38
CA LEU A 71 5.28 2.98 -4.55
C LEU A 71 4.83 2.29 -3.27
N THR A 72 3.77 2.80 -2.62
CA THR A 72 3.19 2.19 -1.42
C THR A 72 2.70 0.77 -1.74
N PHE A 73 1.97 0.62 -2.84
CA PHE A 73 1.46 -0.69 -3.26
C PHE A 73 2.62 -1.66 -3.52
N MET A 74 3.61 -1.25 -4.33
CA MET A 74 4.79 -2.07 -4.62
C MET A 74 5.56 -2.44 -3.35
N ALA A 75 5.75 -1.50 -2.42
CA ALA A 75 6.43 -1.74 -1.16
C ALA A 75 5.69 -2.76 -0.29
N VAL A 76 4.37 -2.62 -0.13
CA VAL A 76 3.55 -3.54 0.67
C VAL A 76 3.51 -4.94 0.07
N THR A 77 3.31 -5.06 -1.25
CA THR A 77 3.32 -6.37 -1.91
C THR A 77 4.71 -7.00 -1.93
N THR A 78 5.76 -6.22 -2.15
CA THR A 78 7.15 -6.72 -2.16
C THR A 78 7.59 -7.12 -0.77
N PHE A 79 7.27 -6.35 0.28
CA PHE A 79 7.56 -6.72 1.67
C PHE A 79 6.93 -8.06 2.04
N SER A 80 5.65 -8.26 1.65
CA SER A 80 4.94 -9.51 1.86
C SER A 80 5.54 -10.68 1.06
N THR A 81 5.90 -10.44 -0.20
CA THR A 81 6.54 -11.42 -1.09
C THR A 81 7.94 -11.81 -0.61
N LEU A 82 8.75 -10.82 -0.22
CA LEU A 82 10.12 -11.01 0.23
C LEU A 82 10.15 -11.81 1.54
N GLY A 83 9.24 -11.52 2.47
CA GLY A 83 9.08 -12.33 3.68
C GLY A 83 8.69 -13.78 3.36
N PHE A 84 7.87 -14.02 2.32
CA PHE A 84 7.58 -15.36 1.83
C PHE A 84 8.82 -16.03 1.19
N LEU A 85 9.52 -15.33 0.29
CA LEU A 85 10.69 -15.85 -0.42
C LEU A 85 11.85 -16.15 0.54
N LEU A 86 12.14 -15.30 1.52
CA LEU A 86 13.20 -15.55 2.49
C LEU A 86 12.92 -16.80 3.33
N ARG A 87 11.68 -17.00 3.79
CA ARG A 87 11.28 -18.23 4.49
C ARG A 87 11.34 -19.47 3.60
N PHE A 88 11.02 -19.31 2.32
CA PHE A 88 11.13 -20.35 1.32
C PHE A 88 12.59 -20.77 1.11
N PHE A 89 13.50 -19.83 0.88
CA PHE A 89 14.92 -20.13 0.65
C PHE A 89 15.63 -20.62 1.92
N ASP A 90 15.28 -20.11 3.10
CA ASP A 90 15.84 -20.57 4.38
C ASP A 90 15.58 -22.07 4.61
N GLY A 91 14.34 -22.53 4.34
CA GLY A 91 14.01 -23.95 4.44
C GLY A 91 14.70 -24.83 3.38
N GLU A 92 14.90 -24.34 2.17
CA GLU A 92 15.64 -25.05 1.10
C GLU A 92 17.14 -25.17 1.43
N MET A 93 17.75 -24.09 1.96
CA MET A 93 19.17 -24.11 2.36
C MET A 93 19.40 -25.00 3.59
N ALA A 94 18.50 -24.99 4.56
CA ALA A 94 18.55 -25.89 5.72
C ALA A 94 18.44 -27.36 5.30
N ALA A 95 17.60 -27.67 4.30
CA ALA A 95 17.49 -28.99 3.68
C ALA A 95 18.76 -29.42 2.92
N MET A 96 19.40 -28.49 2.21
CA MET A 96 20.56 -28.79 1.37
C MET A 96 21.86 -28.94 2.18
N PHE A 97 21.97 -28.29 3.33
CA PHE A 97 23.24 -28.18 4.08
C PHE A 97 23.17 -28.59 5.56
N GLY A 98 22.02 -29.02 6.09
CA GLY A 98 21.84 -29.36 7.51
C GLY A 98 22.26 -30.79 7.89
N GLU A 99 23.37 -30.92 8.63
CA GLU A 99 23.76 -32.16 9.32
C GLU A 99 22.86 -32.38 10.56
N GLY A 100 22.16 -33.52 10.63
CA GLY A 100 20.93 -33.68 11.41
C GLY A 100 21.02 -33.49 12.93
N SER A 101 19.96 -32.91 13.52
CA SER A 101 19.48 -33.20 14.89
C SER A 101 18.09 -32.63 15.19
N SER A 102 17.03 -33.26 14.65
CA SER A 102 15.85 -33.75 15.40
C SER A 102 14.74 -34.25 14.46
N PRO A 103 14.04 -35.35 14.80
CA PRO A 103 13.08 -36.03 13.94
C PRO A 103 11.63 -35.64 14.33
N ALA A 104 10.95 -34.85 13.49
CA ALA A 104 9.48 -34.70 13.39
C ALA A 104 9.09 -33.37 12.72
N MET A 105 9.77 -32.98 11.64
CA MET A 105 9.32 -31.85 10.82
C MET A 105 9.50 -32.23 9.37
N GLU A 106 8.40 -32.64 8.75
CA GLU A 106 8.37 -33.09 7.37
C GLU A 106 8.95 -32.01 6.45
N HIS A 107 9.86 -32.44 5.58
CA HIS A 107 10.66 -31.63 4.67
C HIS A 107 9.79 -30.61 3.90
N PRO A 108 9.74 -29.32 4.30
CA PRO A 108 8.58 -28.49 4.02
C PRO A 108 8.59 -27.77 2.67
N LEU A 109 9.70 -27.80 1.94
CA LEU A 109 9.89 -26.97 0.75
C LEU A 109 10.51 -27.83 -0.36
N SER A 110 9.70 -28.10 -1.36
CA SER A 110 10.12 -28.49 -2.70
C SER A 110 9.44 -27.51 -3.63
N ILE A 111 10.23 -26.85 -4.48
CA ILE A 111 9.77 -25.92 -5.53
C ILE A 111 8.60 -26.50 -6.37
N ALA A 112 8.49 -27.84 -6.43
CA ALA A 112 7.46 -28.57 -7.15
C ALA A 112 6.08 -28.62 -6.47
N THR A 113 5.99 -28.49 -5.13
CA THR A 113 4.74 -28.72 -4.37
C THR A 113 4.26 -27.51 -3.57
N ALA A 114 5.14 -26.56 -3.20
CA ALA A 114 4.81 -25.45 -2.30
C ALA A 114 4.27 -24.18 -3.00
N ALA A 115 3.27 -24.34 -3.86
CA ALA A 115 2.35 -23.28 -4.33
C ALA A 115 2.78 -22.39 -5.52
N PRO A 116 2.71 -22.94 -6.76
CA PRO A 116 2.73 -22.18 -8.01
C PRO A 116 1.80 -20.95 -8.01
N ARG A 117 0.66 -21.04 -7.31
CA ARG A 117 -0.32 -19.95 -7.18
C ARG A 117 0.25 -18.70 -6.52
N HIS A 118 1.19 -18.80 -5.56
CA HIS A 118 1.77 -17.63 -4.87
C HIS A 118 2.76 -16.92 -5.80
N LEU A 119 3.60 -17.69 -6.51
CA LEU A 119 4.57 -17.15 -7.46
C LEU A 119 3.88 -16.52 -8.68
N VAL A 120 2.88 -17.21 -9.25
CA VAL A 120 2.09 -16.69 -10.39
C VAL A 120 1.32 -15.44 -9.99
N ALA A 121 0.63 -15.45 -8.85
CA ALA A 121 -0.10 -14.26 -8.37
C ALA A 121 0.84 -13.07 -8.14
N THR A 122 2.00 -13.31 -7.51
CA THR A 122 3.03 -12.28 -7.32
C THR A 122 3.50 -11.70 -8.64
N ALA A 123 3.87 -12.53 -9.61
CA ALA A 123 4.36 -12.07 -10.91
C ALA A 123 3.31 -11.26 -11.68
N LEU A 124 2.05 -11.71 -11.66
CA LEU A 124 0.94 -11.00 -12.28
C LEU A 124 0.68 -9.64 -11.62
N VAL A 125 0.67 -9.59 -10.29
CA VAL A 125 0.45 -8.36 -9.52
C VAL A 125 1.58 -7.36 -9.74
N LEU A 126 2.85 -7.79 -9.72
CA LEU A 126 4.00 -6.91 -9.98
C LEU A 126 3.98 -6.35 -11.43
N THR A 127 3.60 -7.19 -12.39
CA THR A 127 3.47 -6.77 -13.79
C THR A 127 2.33 -5.76 -13.96
N TRP A 128 1.17 -6.05 -13.37
CA TRP A 128 -0.01 -5.18 -13.46
C TRP A 128 0.23 -3.83 -12.76
N THR A 129 0.83 -3.82 -11.58
CA THR A 129 1.15 -2.59 -10.83
C THR A 129 2.14 -1.72 -11.57
N THR A 130 3.18 -2.32 -12.16
CA THR A 130 4.14 -1.59 -13.00
C THR A 130 3.45 -0.96 -14.21
N ARG A 131 2.55 -1.70 -14.88
CA ARG A 131 1.77 -1.18 -16.01
C ARG A 131 0.85 -0.02 -15.61
N LEU A 132 0.03 -0.23 -14.59
CA LEU A 132 -0.94 0.78 -14.13
C LEU A 132 -0.25 2.02 -13.57
N GLY A 133 0.77 1.82 -12.73
CA GLY A 133 1.52 2.92 -12.12
C GLY A 133 2.28 3.76 -13.14
N THR A 134 2.89 3.12 -14.14
CA THR A 134 3.53 3.84 -15.27
C THR A 134 2.52 4.66 -16.06
N PHE A 135 1.32 4.11 -16.32
CA PHE A 135 0.25 4.84 -17.00
C PHE A 135 -0.22 6.07 -16.19
N LEU A 136 -0.48 5.90 -14.89
CA LEU A 136 -0.90 7.00 -14.01
C LEU A 136 0.16 8.09 -13.92
N PHE A 137 1.43 7.71 -13.78
CA PHE A 137 2.55 8.65 -13.78
C PHE A 137 2.68 9.40 -15.10
N ALA A 138 2.54 8.70 -16.24
CA ALA A 138 2.56 9.32 -17.56
C ALA A 138 1.39 10.30 -17.76
N ARG A 139 0.21 10.02 -17.19
CA ARG A 139 -0.98 10.89 -17.23
C ARG A 139 -0.73 12.22 -16.51
N ILE A 140 -0.22 12.16 -15.28
CA ILE A 140 0.02 13.38 -14.48
C ILE A 140 1.05 14.28 -15.14
N ARG A 141 2.10 13.69 -15.73
CA ARG A 141 3.11 14.46 -16.47
C ARG A 141 2.55 15.17 -17.71
N ARG A 142 1.42 14.70 -18.27
CA ARG A 142 0.75 15.32 -19.41
C ARG A 142 -0.29 16.36 -18.99
N ASP A 143 -1.07 16.04 -17.96
CA ASP A 143 -2.18 16.90 -17.52
C ASP A 143 -1.71 18.06 -16.62
N GLY A 144 -0.53 17.91 -15.97
CA GLY A 144 0.23 18.96 -15.29
C GLY A 144 -0.38 19.48 -13.99
N HIS A 145 -1.71 19.45 -13.86
CA HIS A 145 -2.44 19.90 -12.69
C HIS A 145 -3.66 19.01 -12.43
N ASP A 146 -3.87 18.60 -11.18
CA ASP A 146 -5.05 17.85 -10.77
C ASP A 146 -5.99 18.74 -9.94
N SER A 147 -7.15 19.04 -10.54
CA SER A 147 -8.16 19.91 -9.94
C SER A 147 -8.66 19.47 -8.56
N ARG A 148 -8.48 18.18 -8.18
CA ARG A 148 -8.83 17.64 -6.85
C ARG A 148 -8.06 18.35 -5.73
N PHE A 149 -6.86 18.86 -6.02
CA PHE A 149 -6.01 19.50 -5.03
C PHE A 149 -6.15 21.03 -4.97
N ASN A 150 -7.09 21.60 -5.71
CA ASN A 150 -7.35 23.04 -5.66
C ASN A 150 -7.91 23.47 -4.29
N GLY A 151 -7.21 24.40 -3.64
CA GLY A 151 -7.61 24.97 -2.34
C GLY A 151 -7.50 24.03 -1.13
N VAL A 152 -6.88 22.86 -1.28
CA VAL A 152 -6.56 21.95 -0.17
C VAL A 152 -5.08 21.94 0.20
N ARG A 153 -4.20 22.36 -0.70
CA ARG A 153 -2.73 22.38 -0.50
C ARG A 153 -2.31 23.34 0.63
N ASP A 154 -3.01 24.46 0.75
CA ASP A 154 -2.79 25.46 1.82
C ASP A 154 -3.22 24.98 3.22
N ARG A 155 -3.88 23.81 3.31
CA ARG A 155 -4.41 23.25 4.56
C ARG A 155 -3.76 21.90 4.83
N PRO A 156 -2.66 21.83 5.58
CA PRO A 156 -1.82 20.63 5.69
C PRO A 156 -2.59 19.40 6.19
N LEU A 157 -3.52 19.58 7.13
CA LEU A 157 -4.35 18.48 7.64
C LEU A 157 -5.41 18.02 6.66
N LYS A 158 -6.10 18.94 5.97
CA LYS A 158 -7.05 18.56 4.92
C LYS A 158 -6.34 17.83 3.79
N PHE A 159 -5.12 18.26 3.45
CA PHE A 159 -4.26 17.56 2.51
C PHE A 159 -3.92 16.15 3.03
N LEU A 160 -3.48 16.01 4.29
CA LEU A 160 -3.16 14.72 4.93
C LEU A 160 -4.30 13.69 4.85
N VAL A 161 -5.57 14.13 4.94
CA VAL A 161 -6.73 13.25 4.76
C VAL A 161 -6.68 12.53 3.41
N PHE A 162 -6.32 13.21 2.32
CA PHE A 162 -6.18 12.57 1.00
C PHE A 162 -5.10 11.49 1.03
N TRP A 163 -3.98 11.73 1.70
CA TRP A 163 -2.89 10.76 1.83
C TRP A 163 -3.32 9.53 2.62
N PHE A 164 -4.08 9.71 3.70
CA PHE A 164 -4.60 8.62 4.51
C PHE A 164 -5.66 7.79 3.78
N VAL A 165 -6.54 8.44 3.01
CA VAL A 165 -7.50 7.76 2.13
C VAL A 165 -6.79 6.94 1.05
N GLN A 166 -5.71 7.48 0.46
CA GLN A 166 -4.85 6.74 -0.47
C GLN A 166 -4.21 5.52 0.21
N GLY A 167 -3.67 5.69 1.42
CA GLY A 167 -3.06 4.59 2.19
C GLY A 167 -4.04 3.46 2.46
N ILE A 168 -5.27 3.79 2.89
CA ILE A 168 -6.35 2.83 3.04
C ILE A 168 -6.67 2.13 1.73
N TRP A 169 -6.81 2.89 0.65
CA TRP A 169 -7.14 2.34 -0.65
C TRP A 169 -6.09 1.31 -1.11
N VAL A 170 -4.81 1.65 -0.96
CA VAL A 170 -3.69 0.73 -1.25
C VAL A 170 -3.74 -0.50 -0.34
N PHE A 171 -4.03 -0.33 0.95
CA PHE A 171 -4.16 -1.44 1.88
C PHE A 171 -5.29 -2.39 1.49
N PHE A 172 -6.51 -1.88 1.23
CA PHE A 172 -7.66 -2.71 0.84
C PHE A 172 -7.43 -3.43 -0.48
N THR A 173 -6.86 -2.74 -1.48
CA THR A 173 -6.59 -3.36 -2.79
C THR A 173 -5.45 -4.37 -2.75
N SER A 174 -4.56 -4.30 -1.74
CA SER A 174 -3.50 -5.31 -1.53
C SER A 174 -3.93 -6.49 -0.65
N LEU A 175 -5.09 -6.44 0.02
CA LEU A 175 -5.57 -7.52 0.90
C LEU A 175 -5.56 -8.92 0.26
N PRO A 176 -6.04 -9.13 -0.99
CA PRO A 176 -6.04 -10.46 -1.58
C PRO A 176 -4.62 -11.05 -1.66
N MET A 177 -3.63 -10.21 -1.95
CA MET A 177 -2.24 -10.60 -2.04
C MET A 177 -1.62 -10.85 -0.66
N LEU A 178 -1.91 -9.96 0.30
CA LEU A 178 -1.44 -10.07 1.67
C LEU A 178 -1.97 -11.33 2.37
N VAL A 179 -3.26 -11.65 2.15
CA VAL A 179 -3.87 -12.87 2.66
C VAL A 179 -3.29 -14.09 1.97
N LEU A 180 -3.12 -14.06 0.64
CA LEU A 180 -2.52 -15.17 -0.10
C LEU A 180 -1.14 -15.54 0.44
N HIS A 181 -0.25 -14.57 0.70
CA HIS A 181 1.07 -14.84 1.26
C HIS A 181 1.08 -15.36 2.71
N LYS A 182 -0.04 -15.26 3.42
CA LYS A 182 -0.21 -15.82 4.76
C LYS A 182 -0.72 -17.25 4.77
N VAL A 183 -1.49 -17.63 3.76
CA VAL A 183 -1.98 -19.00 3.63
C VAL A 183 -0.78 -19.93 3.45
N ASP A 184 -0.71 -21.00 4.23
CA ASP A 184 0.32 -22.02 4.04
C ASP A 184 0.20 -22.54 2.59
N PRO A 185 1.27 -22.50 1.79
CA PRO A 185 1.34 -23.17 0.49
C PRO A 185 0.72 -24.58 0.44
N ARG A 186 0.73 -25.30 1.57
CA ARG A 186 0.33 -26.71 1.69
C ARG A 186 -1.17 -26.97 1.77
N GLY A 187 -2.00 -25.93 1.93
CA GLY A 187 -3.46 -26.09 1.95
C GLY A 187 -3.97 -26.71 3.26
N THR A 188 -4.23 -25.84 4.23
CA THR A 188 -5.25 -26.01 5.26
C THR A 188 -6.02 -24.71 5.37
#